data_AF-A0A4R7VK89-F1
#
_entry.id   AF-A0A4R7VK89-F1
#
_cell.length_a   1.000
_cell.length_b   1.000
_cell.length_c   1.000
_cell.angle_alpha   90.00
_cell.angle_beta   90.00
_cell.angle_gamma   90.00
#
_symmetry.space_group_name_H-M   'P 1'
#
loop_
_entity.id
_entity.type
_entity.pdbx_description
1 polymer ?
#
loop_
_entity_poly.entity_id
_entity_poly.type
_entity_poly.pdbx_seq_one_letter_code
_entity_poly.pdbx_strand_id
1 'polypeptide(L)'
;MFKFIKTTVIGGLLFILPLVLIVVLIEKAIHLLRGPVEKLLPMFKGYDVAGVTLVSVATLLGLIVLCFLAGLLARTSAAARAMEATENKLLSNLPGYQLFKDSTARFAGLENEDGSKVGIIAEGEGFRLCLIVESVDDWLTIFMPDGGPAGGTAGEVRLVPAAHVIITDLSWLTLATGLRRGGRGMLAQMQPWVPKADQGALTTTYVTSLP
;
A
#
# COMPACT_ATOMS: atom_id res chain seq x y z
N MET A 1 35.49 -4.69 4.48
CA MET A 1 35.01 -3.62 5.40
C MET A 1 34.36 -2.43 4.68
N PHE A 2 35.02 -1.81 3.68
CA PHE A 2 34.47 -0.63 2.96
C PHE A 2 33.07 -0.81 2.36
N LYS A 3 32.76 -2.00 1.83
CA LYS A 3 31.44 -2.33 1.29
C LYS A 3 30.37 -2.29 2.39
N PHE A 4 30.68 -2.79 3.59
CA PHE A 4 29.74 -2.78 4.73
C PHE A 4 29.44 -1.35 5.18
N ILE A 5 30.48 -0.51 5.38
CA ILE A 5 30.32 0.89 5.76
C ILE A 5 29.52 1.68 4.72
N LYS A 6 29.81 1.52 3.43
CA LYS A 6 29.03 2.17 2.36
C LYS A 6 27.56 1.75 2.39
N THR A 7 27.27 0.47 2.54
CA THR A 7 25.88 -0.01 2.52
C THR A 7 25.11 0.46 3.76
N THR A 8 25.75 0.52 4.93
CA THR A 8 25.15 1.05 6.16
C THR A 8 24.93 2.56 6.10
N VAL A 9 25.89 3.33 5.58
CA VAL A 9 25.74 4.79 5.42
C VAL A 9 24.65 5.12 4.40
N ILE A 10 24.61 4.41 3.27
CA ILE A 10 23.56 4.60 2.26
C ILE A 10 22.19 4.22 2.84
N GLY A 11 22.09 3.10 3.55
CA GLY A 11 20.85 2.69 4.22
C GLY A 11 20.39 3.70 5.28
N GLY A 12 21.32 4.18 6.12
CA GLY A 12 21.03 5.20 7.14
C GLY A 12 20.61 6.53 6.54
N LEU A 13 21.27 6.99 5.47
CA LEU A 13 20.89 8.22 4.78
C LEU A 13 19.52 8.11 4.12
N LEU A 14 19.23 6.98 3.46
CA LEU A 14 17.93 6.70 2.87
C LEU A 14 16.81 6.63 3.92
N PHE A 15 17.13 6.22 5.15
CA PHE A 15 16.18 6.19 6.27
C PHE A 15 16.00 7.57 6.95
N ILE A 16 17.06 8.35 7.06
CA ILE A 16 17.00 9.71 7.65
C ILE A 16 16.26 10.68 6.73
N LEU A 17 16.38 10.52 5.42
CA LEU A 17 15.73 11.38 4.42
C LEU A 17 14.21 11.57 4.66
N PRO A 18 13.38 10.51 4.77
CA PRO A 18 11.95 10.67 5.05
C PRO A 18 11.67 11.33 6.41
N LEU A 19 12.48 11.04 7.43
CA LEU A 19 12.33 11.64 8.75
C LEU A 19 12.59 13.16 8.71
N VAL A 20 13.66 13.58 8.06
CA VAL A 20 13.99 15.00 7.87
C VAL A 20 12.90 15.70 7.07
N LEU A 21 12.37 15.06 6.03
CA LEU A 21 11.27 15.62 5.25
C LEU A 21 10.04 15.88 6.13
N ILE A 22 9.65 14.93 6.98
CA ILE A 22 8.52 15.10 7.92
C ILE A 22 8.77 16.30 8.85
N VAL A 23 9.96 16.39 9.44
CA VAL A 23 10.32 17.48 10.37
C VAL A 23 10.24 18.84 9.67
N VAL A 24 10.81 18.96 8.47
CA VAL A 24 10.80 20.20 7.68
C VAL A 24 9.37 20.61 7.30
N LEU A 25 8.51 19.64 6.97
CA LEU A 25 7.10 19.91 6.66
C LEU A 25 6.34 20.42 7.88
N ILE A 26 6.53 19.80 9.05
CA ILE A 26 5.92 20.25 10.31
C ILE A 26 6.38 21.66 10.67
N GLU A 27 7.69 21.93 10.57
CA GLU A 27 8.26 23.25 10.85
C GLU A 27 7.65 24.32 9.93
N LYS A 28 7.57 24.05 8.62
CA LYS A 28 6.92 24.96 7.66
C LYS A 28 5.44 25.16 7.95
N ALA A 29 4.71 24.10 8.32
CA ALA A 29 3.31 24.22 8.68
C ALA A 29 3.15 25.13 9.90
N ILE A 30 3.92 24.92 10.97
CA ILE A 30 3.90 25.78 12.16
C ILE A 30 4.23 27.23 11.79
N HIS A 31 5.26 27.47 10.98
CA HIS A 31 5.61 28.82 10.52
C HIS A 31 4.48 29.50 9.74
N LEU A 32 3.79 28.77 8.88
CA LEU A 32 2.67 29.30 8.11
C LEU A 32 1.47 29.65 9.02
N LEU A 33 1.26 28.87 10.08
CA LEU A 33 0.18 29.11 11.06
C LEU A 33 0.48 30.21 12.07
N ARG A 34 1.76 30.53 12.36
CA ARG A 34 2.12 31.60 13.32
C ARG A 34 1.48 32.94 12.95
N GLY A 35 1.52 33.35 11.69
CA GLY A 35 0.96 34.64 11.25
C GLY A 35 -0.55 34.80 11.54
N PRO A 36 -1.40 33.86 11.12
CA PRO A 36 -2.83 33.86 11.48
C PRO A 36 -3.09 33.75 12.98
N VAL A 37 -2.34 32.89 13.69
CA VAL A 37 -2.50 32.67 15.13
C VAL A 37 -2.16 33.94 15.91
N GLU A 38 -1.05 34.62 15.58
CA GLU A 38 -0.63 35.87 16.24
C GLU A 38 -1.65 37.01 16.09
N LYS A 39 -2.40 37.04 14.98
CA LYS A 39 -3.50 38.01 14.80
C LYS A 39 -4.74 37.69 15.63
N LEU A 40 -4.93 36.42 16.02
CA LEU A 40 -6.01 35.96 16.88
C LEU A 40 -5.65 36.05 18.38
N LEU A 41 -4.35 36.11 18.72
CA LEU A 41 -3.83 36.25 20.09
C LEU A 41 -4.33 37.46 20.89
N PRO A 42 -4.62 38.64 20.31
CA PRO A 42 -5.16 39.76 21.09
C PRO A 42 -6.50 39.44 21.76
N MET A 43 -7.24 38.44 21.26
CA MET A 43 -8.52 37.99 21.81
C MET A 43 -8.36 37.11 23.07
N PHE A 44 -7.15 36.60 23.36
CA PHE A 44 -6.87 35.65 24.45
C PHE A 44 -5.85 36.17 25.48
N LYS A 45 -5.56 37.48 25.51
CA LYS A 45 -4.68 38.08 26.53
C LYS A 45 -5.28 37.91 27.93
N GLY A 46 -4.67 37.05 28.76
CA GLY A 46 -4.98 36.99 30.20
C GLY A 46 -4.82 35.63 30.93
N TYR A 47 -4.63 34.52 30.23
CA TYR A 47 -4.56 33.19 30.87
C TYR A 47 -3.22 32.50 30.61
N ASP A 48 -2.28 32.68 31.54
CA ASP A 48 -1.07 31.87 31.66
C ASP A 48 -1.32 30.81 32.73
N VAL A 49 -1.26 29.52 32.37
CA VAL A 49 -1.33 28.42 33.34
C VAL A 49 -0.15 27.48 33.08
N ALA A 50 0.72 27.37 34.09
CA ALA A 50 1.75 26.33 34.20
C ALA A 50 2.83 26.26 33.10
N GLY A 51 3.33 27.41 32.62
CA GLY A 51 4.54 27.46 31.77
C GLY A 51 4.38 26.92 30.35
N VAL A 52 3.18 26.45 29.99
CA VAL A 52 2.75 26.20 28.61
C VAL A 52 1.84 27.35 28.23
N THR A 53 2.29 28.19 27.31
CA THR A 53 1.47 29.29 26.82
C THR A 53 0.20 28.73 26.18
N LEU A 54 -0.96 29.30 26.48
CA LEU A 54 -2.23 29.00 25.79
C LEU A 54 -2.07 29.07 24.26
N VAL A 55 -1.12 29.89 23.81
CA VAL A 55 -0.62 30.01 22.44
C VAL A 55 -0.13 28.70 21.83
N SER A 56 0.63 27.88 22.57
CA SER A 56 1.19 26.61 22.06
C SER A 56 0.08 25.59 21.80
N VAL A 57 -0.87 25.49 22.73
CA VAL A 57 -2.04 24.61 22.61
C VAL A 57 -2.96 25.07 21.48
N ALA A 58 -3.23 26.37 21.38
CA ALA A 58 -4.01 26.95 20.29
C ALA A 58 -3.35 26.76 18.92
N THR A 59 -2.03 26.82 18.84
CA THR A 59 -1.27 26.58 17.60
C THR A 59 -1.39 25.13 17.17
N LEU A 60 -1.25 24.18 18.10
CA LEU A 60 -1.40 22.75 17.81
C LEU A 60 -2.83 22.42 17.38
N LEU A 61 -3.84 22.94 18.07
CA LEU A 61 -5.25 22.80 17.69
C LEU A 61 -5.53 23.42 16.31
N GLY A 62 -5.01 24.62 16.05
CA GLY A 62 -5.12 25.27 14.74
C GLY A 62 -4.50 24.43 13.62
N LEU A 63 -3.35 23.79 13.88
CA LEU A 63 -2.71 22.88 12.93
C LEU A 63 -3.60 21.66 12.65
N ILE A 64 -4.16 21.03 13.68
CA ILE A 64 -5.07 19.89 13.52
C ILE A 64 -6.30 20.27 12.70
N VAL A 65 -6.94 21.41 13.00
CA VAL A 65 -8.10 21.91 12.25
C VAL A 65 -7.73 22.22 10.81
N LEU A 66 -6.57 22.84 10.56
CA LEU A 66 -6.11 23.14 9.20
C LEU A 66 -5.83 21.86 8.41
N CYS A 67 -5.15 20.88 9.01
CA CYS A 67 -4.95 19.56 8.43
C CYS A 67 -6.28 18.86 8.11
N PHE A 68 -7.26 18.95 9.02
CA PHE A 68 -8.60 18.40 8.82
C PHE A 68 -9.34 19.09 7.66
N LEU A 69 -9.33 20.42 7.61
CA LEU A 69 -9.96 21.18 6.53
C LEU A 69 -9.28 20.92 5.18
N ALA A 70 -7.95 20.85 5.14
CA ALA A 70 -7.20 20.47 3.95
C ALA A 70 -7.58 19.05 3.50
N GLY A 71 -7.70 18.10 4.43
CA GLY A 71 -8.18 16.75 4.16
C GLY A 71 -9.63 16.70 3.64
N LEU A 72 -10.51 17.54 4.18
CA LEU A 72 -11.89 17.66 3.73
C LEU A 72 -11.97 18.26 2.32
N LEU A 73 -11.19 19.31 2.06
CA LEU A 73 -11.05 19.90 0.72
C LEU A 73 -10.48 18.90 -0.28
N ALA A 74 -9.48 18.10 0.10
CA ALA A 74 -8.91 17.05 -0.75
C ALA A 74 -9.93 15.98 -1.16
N ARG A 75 -11.00 15.77 -0.36
CA ARG A 75 -12.10 14.84 -0.69
C ARG A 75 -13.14 15.45 -1.64
N THR A 76 -13.04 16.74 -1.98
CA THR A 76 -13.98 17.37 -2.93
C THR A 76 -13.63 17.05 -4.38
N SER A 77 -14.65 16.92 -5.22
CA SER A 77 -14.49 16.62 -6.67
C SER A 77 -13.71 17.70 -7.42
N ALA A 78 -13.75 18.96 -6.97
CA ALA A 78 -12.96 20.05 -7.53
C ALA A 78 -11.47 19.88 -7.25
N ALA A 79 -11.10 19.49 -6.02
CA ALA A 79 -9.71 19.22 -5.66
C ALA A 79 -9.17 18.00 -6.42
N ALA A 80 -9.96 16.92 -6.52
CA ALA A 80 -9.59 15.73 -7.29
C ALA A 80 -9.28 16.06 -8.76
N ARG A 81 -10.13 16.86 -9.42
CA ARG A 81 -9.92 17.29 -10.81
C ARG A 81 -8.69 18.18 -10.99
N ALA A 82 -8.43 19.08 -10.04
CA ALA A 82 -7.24 19.93 -10.08
C ALA A 82 -5.94 19.12 -9.89
N MET A 83 -5.98 18.10 -9.03
CA MET A 83 -4.86 17.17 -8.83
C MET A 83 -4.61 16.32 -10.08
N GLU A 84 -5.65 15.73 -10.67
CA GLU A 84 -5.54 14.96 -11.92
C GLU A 84 -4.99 15.81 -13.09
N ALA A 85 -5.44 17.06 -13.22
CA ALA A 85 -4.96 17.96 -14.26
C ALA A 85 -3.46 18.30 -14.10
N THR A 86 -3.01 18.47 -12.86
CA THR A 86 -1.60 18.75 -12.53
C THR A 86 -0.73 17.52 -12.75
N GLU A 87 -1.24 16.37 -12.33
CA GLU A 87 -0.60 15.08 -12.46
C GLU A 87 -0.35 14.69 -13.92
N ASN A 88 -1.36 14.83 -14.77
CA ASN A 88 -1.28 14.50 -16.19
C ASN A 88 -0.32 15.39 -16.97
N LYS A 89 -0.07 16.62 -16.52
CA LYS A 89 0.82 17.58 -17.19
C LYS A 89 2.26 17.58 -16.68
N LEU A 90 2.48 17.30 -15.39
CA LEU A 90 3.78 17.51 -14.75
C LEU A 90 4.37 16.24 -14.16
N LEU A 91 3.58 15.49 -13.38
CA LEU A 91 4.12 14.36 -12.61
C LEU A 91 4.18 13.07 -13.44
N SER A 92 3.28 12.88 -14.41
CA SER A 92 3.32 11.76 -15.35
C SER A 92 4.58 11.72 -16.22
N ASN A 93 5.22 12.87 -16.45
CA ASN A 93 6.49 12.97 -17.19
C ASN A 93 7.72 12.60 -16.35
N LEU A 94 7.57 12.43 -15.02
CA LEU A 94 8.67 12.00 -14.16
C LEU A 94 8.82 10.47 -14.24
N PRO A 95 9.98 9.95 -14.69
CA PRO A 95 10.22 8.52 -14.73
C PRO A 95 10.11 7.92 -13.32
N GLY A 96 9.22 6.96 -13.14
CA GLY A 96 8.96 6.27 -11.87
C GLY A 96 7.81 6.83 -11.02
N TYR A 97 7.24 7.99 -11.35
CA TYR A 97 6.07 8.53 -10.62
C TYR A 97 4.83 7.65 -10.78
N GLN A 98 4.58 7.13 -11.99
CA GLN A 98 3.48 6.19 -12.24
C GLN A 98 3.61 4.92 -11.39
N LEU A 99 4.83 4.37 -11.25
CA LEU A 99 5.08 3.20 -10.40
C LEU A 99 4.78 3.48 -8.92
N PHE A 100 5.08 4.68 -8.43
CA PHE A 100 4.78 5.10 -7.06
C PHE A 100 3.27 5.31 -6.85
N LYS A 101 2.60 5.93 -7.83
CA LYS A 101 1.15 6.13 -7.82
C LYS A 101 0.41 4.79 -7.78
N ASP A 102 0.76 3.88 -8.67
CA ASP A 102 0.16 2.54 -8.76
C ASP A 102 0.41 1.73 -7.49
N SER A 103 1.60 1.87 -6.88
CA SER A 103 1.89 1.25 -5.59
C SER A 103 0.97 1.78 -4.50
N THR A 104 0.83 3.11 -4.40
CA THR A 104 0.03 3.78 -3.35
C THR A 104 -1.47 3.52 -3.52
N ALA A 105 -1.98 3.57 -4.76
CA ALA A 105 -3.37 3.29 -5.08
C ALA A 105 -3.76 1.85 -4.71
N ARG A 106 -2.83 0.90 -4.88
CA ARG A 106 -3.04 -0.49 -4.49
C ARG A 106 -2.98 -0.69 -2.99
N PHE A 107 -2.06 -0.03 -2.27
CA PHE A 107 -2.09 -0.03 -0.81
C PHE A 107 -3.41 0.51 -0.27
N ALA A 108 -3.90 1.63 -0.81
CA ALA A 108 -5.17 2.23 -0.41
C ALA A 108 -6.38 1.35 -0.77
N GLY A 109 -6.36 0.66 -1.91
CA GLY A 109 -7.42 -0.26 -2.32
C GLY A 109 -7.47 -1.57 -1.52
N LEU A 110 -6.34 -1.99 -0.94
CA LEU A 110 -6.21 -3.19 -0.11
C LEU A 110 -6.61 -2.96 1.36
N GLU A 111 -6.76 -1.70 1.79
CA GLU A 111 -7.15 -1.31 3.15
C GLU A 111 -8.69 -1.32 3.37
N ASN A 112 -9.47 -1.66 2.34
CA ASN A 112 -10.91 -1.89 2.47
C ASN A 112 -11.18 -3.15 3.32
N GLU A 113 -12.20 -3.10 4.18
CA GLU A 113 -12.50 -4.08 5.26
C GLU A 113 -12.70 -5.54 4.81
N ASP A 114 -12.83 -5.82 3.51
CA ASP A 114 -12.87 -7.18 2.94
C ASP A 114 -11.51 -7.73 2.47
N GLY A 115 -10.41 -7.02 2.76
CA GLY A 115 -9.00 -7.44 2.63
C GLY A 115 -8.73 -8.52 1.59
N SER A 116 -8.33 -8.11 0.37
CA SER A 116 -8.08 -9.02 -0.76
C SER A 116 -7.31 -10.27 -0.32
N LYS A 117 -8.00 -11.41 -0.33
CA LYS A 117 -7.48 -12.69 0.16
C LYS A 117 -6.55 -13.30 -0.88
N VAL A 118 -5.48 -13.94 -0.42
CA VAL A 118 -4.60 -14.70 -1.31
C VAL A 118 -5.24 -16.06 -1.58
N GLY A 119 -5.40 -16.40 -2.86
CA GLY A 119 -5.88 -17.69 -3.33
C GLY A 119 -4.81 -18.47 -4.08
N ILE A 120 -5.03 -19.77 -4.20
CA ILE A 120 -4.23 -20.69 -5.01
C ILE A 120 -5.15 -21.34 -6.04
N ILE A 121 -4.75 -21.34 -7.30
CA ILE A 121 -5.41 -22.07 -8.38
C ILE A 121 -4.50 -23.17 -8.89
N ALA A 122 -5.06 -24.36 -9.15
CA ALA A 122 -4.34 -25.42 -9.85
C ALA A 122 -4.33 -25.12 -11.35
N GLU A 123 -3.15 -25.07 -11.96
CA GLU A 123 -2.98 -24.74 -13.38
C GLU A 123 -1.90 -25.64 -14.00
N GLY A 124 -2.29 -26.39 -15.03
CA GLY A 124 -1.41 -27.36 -15.68
C GLY A 124 -0.87 -28.40 -14.69
N GLU A 125 0.45 -28.53 -14.62
CA GLU A 125 1.15 -29.44 -13.70
C GLU A 125 1.52 -28.76 -12.37
N GLY A 126 0.99 -27.57 -12.07
CA GLY A 126 1.40 -26.79 -10.91
C GLY A 126 0.28 -25.97 -10.28
N PHE A 127 0.71 -25.05 -9.42
CA PHE A 127 -0.14 -24.15 -8.67
C PHE A 127 0.28 -22.72 -8.89
N ARG A 128 -0.69 -21.82 -8.98
CA ARG A 128 -0.46 -20.39 -9.18
C ARG A 128 -1.16 -19.60 -8.09
N LEU A 129 -0.47 -18.58 -7.58
CA LEU A 129 -1.00 -17.68 -6.57
C LEU A 129 -1.78 -16.55 -7.23
N CYS A 130 -2.86 -16.14 -6.58
CA CYS A 130 -3.71 -15.06 -7.02
C CYS A 130 -4.21 -14.23 -5.84
N LEU A 131 -4.68 -13.03 -6.14
CA LEU A 131 -5.44 -12.18 -5.24
C LEU A 131 -6.91 -12.28 -5.61
N ILE A 132 -7.77 -12.51 -4.64
CA ILE A 132 -9.21 -12.45 -4.81
C ILE A 132 -9.60 -10.98 -4.68
N VAL A 133 -10.02 -10.39 -5.80
CA VAL A 133 -10.32 -8.97 -5.91
C VAL A 133 -11.79 -8.70 -5.60
N GLU A 134 -12.66 -9.62 -6.02
CA GLU A 134 -14.10 -9.50 -5.91
C GLU A 134 -14.72 -10.91 -5.84
N SER A 135 -15.83 -11.03 -5.12
CA SER A 135 -16.67 -12.23 -5.07
C SER A 135 -18.11 -11.83 -5.35
N VAL A 136 -18.73 -12.45 -6.35
CA VAL A 136 -20.15 -12.27 -6.68
C VAL A 136 -20.76 -13.64 -6.86
N ASP A 137 -21.71 -14.00 -5.99
CA ASP A 137 -22.30 -15.34 -5.90
C ASP A 137 -21.20 -16.43 -5.81
N ASP A 138 -21.22 -17.42 -6.71
CA ASP A 138 -20.24 -18.51 -6.81
C ASP A 138 -19.05 -18.18 -7.73
N TRP A 139 -18.87 -16.92 -8.11
CA TRP A 139 -17.78 -16.47 -8.98
C TRP A 139 -16.80 -15.57 -8.24
N LEU A 140 -15.52 -15.77 -8.53
CA LEU A 140 -14.42 -14.96 -8.04
C LEU A 140 -13.74 -14.26 -9.21
N THR A 141 -13.51 -12.95 -9.06
CA THR A 141 -12.55 -12.22 -9.89
C THR A 141 -11.19 -12.32 -9.21
N ILE A 142 -10.27 -13.02 -9.86
CA ILE A 142 -8.90 -13.19 -9.38
C ILE A 142 -7.91 -12.40 -10.22
N PHE A 143 -6.92 -11.82 -9.55
CA PHE A 143 -5.76 -11.18 -10.17
C PHE A 143 -4.51 -12.02 -9.90
N MET A 144 -3.80 -12.40 -10.95
CA MET A 144 -2.65 -13.30 -10.94
C MET A 144 -1.39 -12.49 -11.23
N PRO A 145 -0.69 -11.99 -10.19
CA PRO A 145 0.46 -11.12 -10.39
C PRO A 145 1.66 -11.85 -11.00
N ASP A 146 2.39 -11.15 -11.86
CA ASP A 146 3.64 -11.66 -12.44
C ASP A 146 4.81 -11.58 -11.46
N GLY A 147 5.70 -12.57 -11.54
CA GLY A 147 6.96 -12.59 -10.80
C GLY A 147 8.03 -11.76 -11.52
N GLY A 148 8.48 -10.66 -10.93
CA GLY A 148 9.54 -9.84 -11.51
C GLY A 148 9.80 -8.50 -10.81
N PRO A 149 10.73 -7.67 -11.32
CA PRO A 149 11.07 -6.36 -10.75
C PRO A 149 9.88 -5.40 -10.70
N ALA A 150 8.88 -5.61 -11.57
CA ALA A 150 7.61 -4.90 -11.55
C ALA A 150 6.72 -5.24 -10.34
N GLY A 151 7.13 -6.19 -9.48
CA GLY A 151 6.60 -6.31 -8.12
C GLY A 151 5.10 -6.52 -8.02
N GLY A 152 4.52 -7.30 -8.95
CA GLY A 152 3.11 -7.65 -8.97
C GLY A 152 2.16 -6.59 -9.49
N THR A 153 2.63 -5.54 -10.18
CA THR A 153 1.80 -4.52 -10.87
C THR A 153 1.32 -4.93 -12.26
N ALA A 154 1.94 -5.96 -12.84
CA ALA A 154 1.48 -6.64 -14.05
C ALA A 154 0.99 -8.04 -13.68
N GLY A 155 0.06 -8.56 -14.47
CA GLY A 155 -0.52 -9.87 -14.25
C GLY A 155 -1.77 -10.07 -15.09
N GLU A 156 -2.41 -11.22 -14.88
CA GLU A 156 -3.64 -11.62 -15.56
C GLU A 156 -4.85 -11.41 -14.63
N VAL A 157 -5.99 -11.00 -15.18
CA VAL A 157 -7.28 -11.00 -14.48
C VAL A 157 -8.14 -12.10 -15.06
N ARG A 158 -8.73 -12.92 -14.19
CA ARG A 158 -9.59 -14.03 -14.60
C ARG A 158 -10.81 -14.14 -13.70
N LEU A 159 -11.94 -14.50 -14.31
CA LEU A 159 -13.15 -14.86 -13.59
C LEU A 159 -13.21 -16.39 -13.53
N VAL A 160 -13.33 -16.93 -12.31
CA VAL A 160 -13.35 -18.37 -12.07
C VAL A 160 -14.42 -18.74 -11.07
N PRO A 161 -15.02 -19.94 -11.16
CA PRO A 161 -15.87 -20.45 -10.09
C PRO A 161 -15.09 -20.52 -8.77
N ALA A 162 -15.74 -20.18 -7.66
CA ALA A 162 -15.14 -20.19 -6.33
C ALA A 162 -14.55 -21.57 -5.97
N ALA A 163 -15.17 -22.65 -6.46
CA ALA A 163 -14.71 -24.02 -6.27
C ALA A 163 -13.31 -24.31 -6.87
N HIS A 164 -12.82 -23.49 -7.81
CA HIS A 164 -11.49 -23.67 -8.42
C HIS A 164 -10.37 -22.93 -7.68
N VAL A 165 -10.71 -22.18 -6.63
CA VAL A 165 -9.73 -21.37 -5.88
C VAL A 165 -9.65 -21.86 -4.45
N ILE A 166 -8.46 -22.26 -4.04
CA ILE A 166 -8.14 -22.57 -2.65
C ILE A 166 -7.83 -21.25 -1.95
N ILE A 167 -8.75 -20.77 -1.12
CA ILE A 167 -8.54 -19.55 -0.33
C ILE A 167 -7.56 -19.87 0.80
N THR A 168 -6.56 -18.99 0.98
CA THR A 168 -5.50 -19.17 1.99
C THR A 168 -5.53 -18.06 3.04
N ASP A 169 -4.81 -18.29 4.14
CA ASP A 169 -4.56 -17.29 5.17
C ASP A 169 -3.27 -16.49 4.91
N LEU A 170 -2.70 -16.58 3.70
CA LEU A 170 -1.48 -15.84 3.35
C LEU A 170 -1.79 -14.35 3.24
N SER A 171 -0.95 -13.54 3.88
CA SER A 171 -1.02 -12.09 3.71
C SER A 171 -0.54 -11.66 2.32
N TRP A 172 -1.06 -10.53 1.83
CA TRP A 172 -0.53 -9.88 0.63
C TRP A 172 0.97 -9.61 0.73
N LEU A 173 1.48 -9.20 1.90
CA LEU A 173 2.92 -8.93 2.08
C LEU A 173 3.77 -10.18 1.86
N THR A 174 3.26 -11.34 2.30
CA THR A 174 3.86 -12.64 2.07
C THR A 174 3.94 -12.93 0.58
N LEU A 175 2.82 -12.76 -0.14
CA LEU A 175 2.75 -12.91 -1.59
C LEU A 175 3.71 -11.97 -2.33
N ALA A 176 3.66 -10.66 -2.04
CA ALA A 176 4.49 -9.64 -2.66
C ALA A 176 5.99 -9.87 -2.42
N THR A 177 6.37 -10.29 -1.22
CA THR A 177 7.76 -10.62 -0.88
C THR A 177 8.24 -11.84 -1.65
N GLY A 178 7.40 -12.88 -1.74
CA GLY A 178 7.69 -14.07 -2.54
C GLY A 178 7.91 -13.74 -4.01
N LEU A 179 6.99 -12.98 -4.61
CA LEU A 179 7.08 -12.54 -6.01
C LEU A 179 8.36 -11.75 -6.29
N ARG A 180 8.70 -10.77 -5.43
CA ARG A 180 9.95 -9.98 -5.54
C ARG A 180 11.22 -10.83 -5.45
N ARG A 181 11.15 -11.98 -4.77
CA ARG A 181 12.27 -12.92 -4.61
C ARG A 181 12.29 -14.00 -5.68
N GLY A 182 11.44 -13.90 -6.71
CA GLY A 182 11.29 -14.91 -7.76
C GLY A 182 10.66 -16.20 -7.25
N GLY A 183 9.74 -16.12 -6.30
CA GLY A 183 9.06 -17.27 -5.69
C GLY A 183 9.84 -17.98 -4.59
N ARG A 184 11.08 -17.56 -4.27
CA ARG A 184 11.89 -18.20 -3.21
C ARG A 184 11.21 -18.12 -1.85
N GLY A 185 10.94 -19.29 -1.26
CA GLY A 185 10.27 -19.46 0.03
C GLY A 185 8.76 -19.73 -0.06
N MET A 186 8.17 -19.56 -1.25
CA MET A 186 6.71 -19.69 -1.42
C MET A 186 6.23 -21.13 -1.27
N LEU A 187 7.00 -22.11 -1.75
CA LEU A 187 6.63 -23.53 -1.59
C LEU A 187 6.45 -23.93 -0.12
N ALA A 188 7.34 -23.46 0.76
CA ALA A 188 7.25 -23.74 2.19
C ALA A 188 6.02 -23.09 2.83
N GLN A 189 5.64 -21.90 2.36
CA GLN A 189 4.46 -21.19 2.83
C GLN A 189 3.17 -21.81 2.28
N MET A 190 3.19 -22.37 1.08
CA MET A 190 2.03 -22.99 0.43
C MET A 190 1.80 -24.45 0.84
N GLN A 191 2.75 -25.09 1.53
CA GLN A 191 2.65 -26.50 1.97
C GLN A 191 1.32 -26.89 2.64
N PRO A 192 0.66 -26.04 3.46
CA PRO A 192 -0.62 -26.41 4.07
C PRO A 192 -1.75 -26.64 3.06
N TRP A 193 -1.66 -26.02 1.87
CA TRP A 193 -2.72 -25.99 0.86
C TRP A 193 -2.37 -26.77 -0.42
N VAL A 194 -1.09 -27.12 -0.61
CA VAL A 194 -0.59 -27.81 -1.80
C VAL A 194 -0.23 -29.25 -1.46
N PRO A 195 -0.68 -30.26 -2.24
CA PRO A 195 -0.30 -31.65 -2.03
C PRO A 195 1.22 -31.85 -2.02
N LYS A 196 1.71 -32.77 -1.19
CA LYS A 196 3.12 -33.19 -1.24
C LYS A 196 3.39 -33.84 -2.60
N ALA A 197 4.49 -33.45 -3.23
CA ALA A 197 5.00 -34.11 -4.42
C ALA A 197 5.54 -35.50 -4.03
N ASP A 198 4.64 -36.48 -3.86
CA ASP A 198 5.05 -37.84 -3.56
C ASP A 198 5.61 -38.52 -4.81
N GLN A 199 6.63 -39.35 -4.61
CA GLN A 199 7.41 -39.99 -5.66
C GLN A 199 6.59 -41.05 -6.40
N GLY A 200 5.82 -40.61 -7.39
CA GLY A 200 5.06 -41.49 -8.28
C GLY A 200 3.70 -40.89 -8.58
N ALA A 201 3.40 -40.75 -9.87
CA ALA A 201 2.11 -40.34 -10.42
C ALA A 201 1.77 -38.84 -10.29
N LEU A 202 2.40 -38.02 -11.14
CA LEU A 202 1.64 -37.01 -11.89
C LEU A 202 0.65 -37.77 -12.81
N THR A 203 -0.42 -38.31 -12.24
CA THR A 203 -1.50 -38.91 -13.02
C THR A 203 -2.69 -37.99 -12.96
N THR A 204 -2.82 -37.19 -14.02
CA THR A 204 -4.07 -36.79 -14.67
C THR A 204 -5.34 -37.34 -14.02
N THR A 205 -5.86 -36.68 -12.99
CA THR A 205 -7.25 -36.86 -12.54
C THR A 205 -7.69 -35.66 -11.71
N TYR A 206 -7.93 -34.50 -12.34
CA TYR A 206 -8.72 -33.43 -11.72
C TYR A 206 -9.65 -32.70 -12.71
N VAL A 207 -10.05 -33.35 -13.82
CA VAL A 207 -11.04 -32.78 -14.77
C VAL A 207 -12.19 -33.73 -15.13
N THR A 208 -12.26 -34.95 -14.60
CA THR A 208 -13.38 -35.87 -14.90
C THR A 208 -13.99 -36.42 -13.62
N SER A 209 -14.86 -35.65 -12.99
CA SER A 209 -16.08 -36.16 -12.33
C SER A 209 -16.89 -34.99 -11.74
N LEU A 210 -17.76 -34.42 -12.57
CA LEU A 210 -19.04 -33.87 -12.11
C LEU A 210 -20.14 -34.52 -12.98
N PRO A 211 -21.26 -34.95 -12.37
CA PRO A 211 -22.43 -35.48 -13.08
C PRO A 211 -23.15 -34.42 -13.92
#